data_AF-A0A0F0GKI3-F1
#
_entry.id   AF-A0A0F0GKI3-F1
#
_cell.length_a   1.000
_cell.length_b   1.000
_cell.length_c   1.000
_cell.angle_alpha   90.00
_cell.angle_beta   90.00
_cell.angle_gamma   90.00
#
_symmetry.space_group_name_H-M   'P 1'
#
loop_
_entity.id
_entity.type
_entity.pdbx_description
1 polymer ?
#
loop_
_entity_poly.entity_id
_entity_poly.type
_entity_poly.pdbx_seq_one_letter_code
_entity_poly.pdbx_strand_id
1 'polypeptide(L)'
;MDLDVFWDLVESSATATSDQHERRLWLTSRLAALPPADILGFETLSSASRGRVNTFSHWHAAYVLCDGLCSAEQFFAFQSWVVGLGRSVLREVAAVPDALADVPAVRTLLAVGADSWPDSAWPLWAGLGRVSHDAFFEATGRSLENALKVLGCVRVTDAGPFTGAVWDLDSPLEAAVRLPRLWELSQGLEEAA
;
A
#
# COMPACT_ATOMS: atom_id res chain seq x y z
N MET A 1 1.87 17.18 11.48
CA MET A 1 3.02 16.70 10.69
C MET A 1 3.02 17.34 9.33
N ASP A 2 4.18 17.80 8.90
CA ASP A 2 4.45 18.32 7.55
C ASP A 2 4.53 17.18 6.51
N LEU A 3 4.20 17.46 5.25
CA LEU A 3 4.16 16.45 4.19
C LEU A 3 5.55 15.88 3.88
N ASP A 4 6.60 16.69 3.90
CA ASP A 4 7.95 16.22 3.59
C ASP A 4 8.49 15.36 4.74
N VAL A 5 8.21 15.73 6.00
CA VAL A 5 8.53 14.91 7.19
C VAL A 5 7.85 13.54 7.14
N PHE A 6 6.60 13.48 6.68
CA PHE A 6 5.88 12.21 6.49
C PHE A 6 6.59 11.30 5.49
N TRP A 7 6.95 11.84 4.31
CA TRP A 7 7.63 11.06 3.28
C TRP A 7 9.03 10.65 3.71
N ASP A 8 9.77 11.54 4.38
CA ASP A 8 11.10 11.23 4.93
C ASP A 8 11.04 10.04 5.89
N LEU A 9 10.03 9.97 6.77
CA LEU A 9 9.84 8.82 7.67
C LEU A 9 9.55 7.53 6.89
N VAL A 10 8.59 7.57 5.97
CA VAL A 10 8.19 6.39 5.18
C VAL A 10 9.35 5.88 4.32
N GLU A 11 10.08 6.77 3.63
CA GLU A 11 11.18 6.40 2.75
C GLU A 11 12.42 5.97 3.55
N SER A 12 12.73 6.65 4.66
CA SER A 12 13.83 6.22 5.56
C SER A 12 13.59 4.81 6.10
N SER A 13 12.35 4.45 6.41
CA SER A 13 12.05 3.10 6.89
C SER A 13 12.33 2.01 5.86
N ALA A 14 12.20 2.30 4.56
CA ALA A 14 12.55 1.36 3.50
C ALA A 14 14.06 1.15 3.39
N THR A 15 14.87 2.15 3.76
CA THR A 15 16.33 2.02 3.80
C THR A 15 16.83 1.27 5.04
N ALA A 16 16.05 1.27 6.11
CA ALA A 16 16.42 0.61 7.36
C ALA A 16 16.30 -0.92 7.27
N THR A 17 15.29 -1.42 6.58
CA THR A 17 15.04 -2.86 6.39
C THR A 17 14.04 -3.07 5.26
N SER A 18 14.20 -4.18 4.53
CA SER A 18 13.23 -4.65 3.54
C SER A 18 12.11 -5.51 4.15
N ASP A 19 12.27 -5.97 5.40
CA ASP A 19 11.25 -6.75 6.09
C ASP A 19 10.10 -5.86 6.56
N GLN A 20 8.87 -6.20 6.18
CA GLN A 20 7.70 -5.37 6.45
C GLN A 20 7.36 -5.26 7.95
N HIS A 21 7.68 -6.29 8.74
CA HIS A 21 7.42 -6.30 10.18
C HIS A 21 8.44 -5.43 10.92
N GLU A 22 9.73 -5.60 10.64
CA GLU A 22 10.80 -4.77 11.18
C GLU A 22 10.61 -3.31 10.76
N ARG A 23 10.20 -3.07 9.51
CA ARG A 23 9.93 -1.74 8.98
C ARG A 23 8.79 -1.05 9.75
N ARG A 24 7.73 -1.79 10.09
CA ARG A 24 6.65 -1.29 10.96
C ARG A 24 7.19 -0.92 12.34
N LEU A 25 7.97 -1.80 12.98
CA LEU A 25 8.55 -1.53 14.31
C LEU A 25 9.45 -0.30 14.29
N TRP A 26 10.29 -0.17 13.27
CA TRP A 26 11.16 1.00 13.09
C TRP A 26 10.35 2.29 12.97
N LEU A 27 9.32 2.31 12.12
CA LEU A 27 8.44 3.47 11.95
C LEU A 27 7.70 3.82 13.24
N THR A 28 7.13 2.82 13.91
CA THR A 28 6.42 3.01 15.18
C THR A 28 7.33 3.67 16.21
N SER A 29 8.55 3.15 16.39
CA SER A 29 9.51 3.71 17.35
C SER A 29 9.87 5.17 17.05
N ARG A 30 10.10 5.51 15.78
CA ARG A 30 10.40 6.90 15.38
C ARG A 30 9.21 7.82 15.57
N LEU A 31 8.01 7.35 15.23
CA LEU A 31 6.78 8.12 15.34
C LEU A 31 6.37 8.35 16.81
N ALA A 32 6.59 7.37 17.68
CA ALA A 32 6.28 7.46 19.12
C ALA A 32 7.13 8.53 19.84
N ALA A 33 8.30 8.88 19.28
CA ALA A 33 9.14 9.95 19.80
C ALA A 33 8.67 11.37 19.39
N LEU A 34 7.66 11.48 18.52
CA LEU A 34 7.13 12.76 18.04
C LEU A 34 5.93 13.23 18.91
N PRO A 35 5.59 14.53 18.86
CA PRO A 35 4.39 15.03 19.52
C PRO A 35 3.13 14.28 19.07
N PRO A 36 2.14 14.03 19.96
CA PRO A 36 0.92 13.29 19.60
C PRO A 36 0.13 13.89 18.41
N ALA A 37 0.21 15.21 18.22
CA ALA A 37 -0.38 15.90 17.08
C ALA A 37 0.28 15.50 15.75
N ASP A 38 1.59 15.20 15.74
CA ASP A 38 2.28 14.72 14.56
C ASP A 38 1.95 13.26 14.24
N ILE A 39 1.72 12.43 15.27
CA ILE A 39 1.23 11.06 15.08
C ILE A 39 -0.16 11.05 14.43
N LEU A 40 -1.06 11.94 14.85
CA LEU A 40 -2.36 12.16 14.20
C LEU A 40 -2.19 12.67 12.76
N GLY A 41 -1.21 13.55 12.53
CA GLY A 41 -0.84 14.02 11.19
C GLY A 41 -0.38 12.89 10.28
N PHE A 42 0.43 11.96 10.81
CA PHE A 42 0.88 10.77 10.08
C PHE A 42 -0.28 9.87 9.67
N GLU A 43 -1.25 9.61 10.56
CA GLU A 43 -2.46 8.85 10.22
C GLU A 43 -3.26 9.53 9.11
N THR A 44 -3.43 10.85 9.20
CA THR A 44 -4.16 11.65 8.22
C THR A 44 -3.50 11.59 6.84
N LEU A 45 -2.18 11.77 6.78
CA LEU A 45 -1.41 11.73 5.54
C LEU A 45 -1.34 10.31 4.95
N SER A 46 -1.26 9.28 5.80
CA SER A 46 -1.33 7.88 5.37
C SER A 46 -2.68 7.56 4.72
N SER A 47 -3.77 7.95 5.37
CA SER A 47 -5.14 7.77 4.85
C SER A 47 -5.34 8.51 3.52
N ALA A 48 -4.94 9.79 3.46
CA ALA A 48 -5.02 10.58 2.23
C ALA A 48 -4.18 9.97 1.09
N SER A 49 -2.99 9.45 1.41
CA SER A 49 -2.11 8.81 0.42
C SER A 49 -2.71 7.52 -0.14
N ARG A 50 -3.30 6.66 0.71
CA ARG A 50 -4.02 5.47 0.26
C ARG A 50 -5.22 5.80 -0.62
N GLY A 51 -5.96 6.86 -0.27
CA GLY A 51 -7.10 7.33 -1.06
C GLY A 51 -6.77 7.67 -2.52
N ARG A 52 -5.50 8.03 -2.83
CA ARG A 52 -5.06 8.33 -4.21
C ARG A 52 -5.00 7.10 -5.11
N VAL A 53 -4.89 5.91 -4.53
CA VAL A 53 -4.81 4.62 -5.23
C VAL A 53 -6.04 3.75 -4.91
N ASN A 54 -7.17 4.39 -4.57
CA ASN A 54 -8.41 3.70 -4.22
C ASN A 54 -9.45 3.77 -5.36
N THR A 55 -9.16 3.11 -6.49
CA THR A 55 -10.11 2.99 -7.62
C THR A 55 -10.21 1.54 -8.08
N PHE A 56 -11.27 1.24 -8.84
CA PHE A 56 -11.44 -0.10 -9.44
C PHE A 56 -10.24 -0.49 -10.33
N SER A 57 -9.62 0.46 -11.04
CA SER A 57 -8.40 0.22 -11.82
C SER A 57 -7.20 -0.21 -10.97
N HIS A 58 -7.03 0.40 -9.79
CA HIS A 58 -5.96 0.02 -8.87
C HIS A 58 -6.23 -1.34 -8.23
N TRP A 59 -7.51 -1.64 -7.94
CA TRP A 59 -7.87 -2.96 -7.45
C TRP A 59 -7.61 -4.03 -8.50
N HIS A 60 -7.92 -3.77 -9.77
CA HIS A 60 -7.57 -4.67 -10.86
C HIS A 60 -6.06 -4.93 -10.95
N ALA A 61 -5.23 -3.89 -10.82
CA ALA A 61 -3.79 -4.08 -10.80
C ALA A 61 -3.32 -4.93 -9.61
N ALA A 62 -3.89 -4.71 -8.42
CA ALA A 62 -3.62 -5.54 -7.26
C ALA A 62 -4.10 -6.99 -7.45
N TYR A 63 -5.25 -7.18 -8.09
CA TYR A 63 -5.82 -8.49 -8.40
C TYR A 63 -4.91 -9.29 -9.33
N VAL A 64 -4.42 -8.68 -10.41
CA VAL A 64 -3.44 -9.31 -11.32
C VAL A 64 -2.14 -9.66 -10.60
N LEU A 65 -1.60 -8.75 -9.78
CA LEU A 65 -0.34 -9.00 -9.06
C LEU A 65 -0.47 -10.06 -7.97
N CYS A 66 -1.64 -10.19 -7.35
CA CYS A 66 -1.92 -11.17 -6.32
C CYS A 66 -2.49 -12.48 -6.88
N ASP A 67 -2.33 -12.74 -8.19
CA ASP A 67 -2.81 -13.96 -8.85
C ASP A 67 -4.29 -14.26 -8.58
N GLY A 68 -5.13 -13.22 -8.67
CA GLY A 68 -6.56 -13.26 -8.38
C GLY A 68 -6.94 -13.28 -6.90
N LEU A 69 -5.96 -13.33 -5.98
CA LEU A 69 -6.21 -13.34 -4.54
C LEU A 69 -6.15 -11.92 -3.97
N CYS A 70 -7.18 -11.11 -4.25
CA CYS A 70 -7.27 -9.74 -3.72
C CYS A 70 -8.66 -9.38 -3.19
N SER A 71 -8.92 -9.70 -1.93
CA SER A 71 -10.08 -9.22 -1.17
C SER A 71 -9.98 -7.70 -0.90
N ALA A 72 -11.07 -7.08 -0.41
CA ALA A 72 -11.05 -5.66 -0.03
C ALA A 72 -10.03 -5.34 1.08
N GLU A 73 -9.79 -6.29 2.01
CA GLU A 73 -8.77 -6.15 3.05
C GLU A 73 -7.35 -6.25 2.47
N GLN A 74 -7.12 -7.21 1.57
CA GLN A 74 -5.86 -7.33 0.86
C GLN A 74 -5.61 -6.08 -0.01
N PHE A 75 -6.64 -5.54 -0.65
CA PHE A 75 -6.50 -4.32 -1.42
C PHE A 75 -6.12 -3.12 -0.53
N PHE A 76 -6.68 -3.02 0.68
CA PHE A 76 -6.26 -2.01 1.66
C PHE A 76 -4.79 -2.16 2.07
N ALA A 77 -4.33 -3.39 2.27
CA ALA A 77 -2.92 -3.69 2.53
C ALA A 77 -2.03 -3.37 1.30
N PHE A 78 -2.53 -3.58 0.08
CA PHE A 78 -1.86 -3.24 -1.16
C PHE A 78 -1.68 -1.72 -1.31
N GLN A 79 -2.72 -0.93 -1.06
CA GLN A 79 -2.62 0.54 -1.05
C GLN A 79 -1.55 1.01 -0.06
N SER A 80 -1.52 0.39 1.12
CA SER A 80 -0.53 0.68 2.16
C SER A 80 0.89 0.32 1.70
N TRP A 81 1.04 -0.80 0.99
CA TRP A 81 2.31 -1.18 0.36
C TRP A 81 2.76 -0.16 -0.69
N VAL A 82 1.87 0.30 -1.58
CA VAL A 82 2.19 1.34 -2.58
C VAL A 82 2.63 2.65 -1.92
N VAL A 83 1.97 3.08 -0.84
CA VAL A 83 2.42 4.24 -0.04
C VAL A 83 3.83 3.98 0.52
N GLY A 84 4.09 2.76 0.97
CA GLY A 84 5.41 2.32 1.42
C GLY A 84 6.50 2.30 0.36
N LEU A 85 6.18 2.37 -0.93
CA LEU A 85 7.19 2.50 -2.00
C LEU A 85 7.71 3.94 -2.15
N GLY A 86 7.11 4.89 -1.43
CA GLY A 86 7.53 6.28 -1.40
C GLY A 86 6.74 7.20 -2.33
N ARG A 87 7.06 8.49 -2.25
CA ARG A 87 6.26 9.58 -2.85
C ARG A 87 6.21 9.51 -4.37
N SER A 88 7.35 9.20 -5.01
CA SER A 88 7.44 9.16 -6.48
C SER A 88 6.61 8.04 -7.06
N VAL A 89 6.75 6.83 -6.51
CA VAL A 89 6.00 5.65 -6.96
C VAL A 89 4.51 5.84 -6.74
N LEU A 90 4.08 6.31 -5.55
CA LEU A 90 2.68 6.60 -5.32
C LEU A 90 2.11 7.60 -6.34
N ARG A 91 2.86 8.65 -6.67
CA ARG A 91 2.41 9.66 -7.65
C ARG A 91 2.19 9.05 -9.03
N GLU A 92 3.10 8.20 -9.48
CA GLU A 92 3.04 7.56 -10.80
C GLU A 92 1.91 6.54 -10.86
N VAL A 93 1.83 5.65 -9.86
CA VAL A 93 0.78 4.61 -9.78
C VAL A 93 -0.60 5.24 -9.65
N ALA A 94 -0.76 6.29 -8.83
CA ALA A 94 -2.03 7.00 -8.70
C ALA A 94 -2.55 7.59 -10.01
N ALA A 95 -1.64 7.96 -10.92
CA ALA A 95 -2.01 8.46 -12.25
C ALA A 95 -2.29 7.30 -13.22
N VAL A 96 -1.45 6.26 -13.18
CA VAL A 96 -1.49 5.11 -14.09
C VAL A 96 -1.18 3.84 -13.31
N PRO A 97 -2.16 2.98 -13.01
CA PRO A 97 -1.94 1.74 -12.25
C PRO A 97 -0.88 0.82 -12.90
N ASP A 98 -0.82 0.80 -14.23
CA ASP A 98 0.14 0.02 -15.02
C ASP A 98 1.61 0.49 -14.83
N ALA A 99 1.85 1.64 -14.18
CA ALA A 99 3.20 2.06 -13.75
C ALA A 99 3.82 1.11 -12.70
N LEU A 100 3.01 0.25 -12.06
CA LEU A 100 3.50 -0.83 -11.22
C LEU A 100 4.47 -1.77 -11.95
N ALA A 101 4.38 -1.86 -13.29
CA ALA A 101 5.32 -2.60 -14.11
C ALA A 101 6.78 -2.09 -13.99
N ASP A 102 7.01 -0.87 -13.50
CA ASP A 102 8.35 -0.32 -13.26
C ASP A 102 8.89 -0.57 -11.85
N VAL A 103 8.06 -1.09 -10.94
CA VAL A 103 8.46 -1.36 -9.57
C VAL A 103 9.34 -2.63 -9.54
N PRO A 104 10.57 -2.58 -9.00
CA PRO A 104 11.47 -3.73 -9.00
C PRO A 104 10.88 -4.98 -8.35
N ALA A 105 10.19 -4.83 -7.21
CA ALA A 105 9.54 -5.95 -6.53
C ALA A 105 8.45 -6.61 -7.38
N VAL A 106 7.70 -5.84 -8.18
CA VAL A 106 6.70 -6.36 -9.11
C VAL A 106 7.35 -7.15 -10.23
N ARG A 107 8.42 -6.61 -10.83
CA ARG A 107 9.17 -7.31 -11.88
C ARG A 107 9.73 -8.63 -11.37
N THR A 108 10.30 -8.65 -10.18
CA THR A 108 10.81 -9.88 -9.57
C THR A 108 9.68 -10.87 -9.29
N LEU A 109 8.58 -10.43 -8.69
CA LEU A 109 7.39 -11.27 -8.44
C LEU A 109 6.89 -11.93 -9.72
N LEU A 110 6.68 -11.13 -10.78
CA LEU A 110 6.22 -11.64 -12.07
C LEU A 110 7.27 -12.51 -12.78
N ALA A 111 8.57 -12.33 -12.51
CA ALA A 111 9.61 -13.16 -13.11
C ALA A 111 9.79 -14.53 -12.42
N VAL A 112 9.60 -14.60 -11.10
CA VAL A 112 9.75 -15.86 -10.34
C VAL A 112 8.45 -16.63 -10.18
N GLY A 113 7.31 -15.96 -10.35
CA GLY A 113 5.97 -16.53 -10.21
C GLY A 113 5.48 -16.58 -8.75
N ALA A 114 4.15 -16.56 -8.60
CA ALA A 114 3.46 -16.55 -7.30
C ALA A 114 3.84 -17.74 -6.41
N ASP A 115 3.95 -18.94 -6.99
CA ASP A 115 4.25 -20.19 -6.26
C ASP A 115 5.62 -20.17 -5.57
N SER A 116 6.58 -19.40 -6.11
CA SER A 116 7.94 -19.29 -5.55
C SER A 116 8.16 -17.97 -4.80
N TRP A 117 7.12 -17.15 -4.65
CA TRP A 117 7.21 -15.86 -3.98
C TRP A 117 7.14 -16.02 -2.45
N PRO A 118 8.05 -15.39 -1.68
CA PRO A 118 7.99 -15.47 -0.22
C PRO A 118 6.73 -14.82 0.35
N ASP A 119 6.08 -15.48 1.32
CA ASP A 119 4.88 -14.97 1.99
C ASP A 119 5.06 -13.55 2.57
N SER A 120 6.25 -13.23 3.10
CA SER A 120 6.56 -11.92 3.67
C SER A 120 6.83 -10.83 2.63
N ALA A 121 7.02 -11.21 1.36
CA ALA A 121 7.38 -10.31 0.28
C ALA A 121 6.18 -9.91 -0.58
N TRP A 122 4.99 -10.47 -0.37
CA TRP A 122 3.77 -10.07 -1.08
C TRP A 122 3.58 -8.54 -0.98
N PRO A 123 3.01 -7.90 -2.02
CA PRO A 123 2.76 -6.46 -2.06
C PRO A 123 1.58 -6.07 -1.16
N LEU A 124 1.56 -6.55 0.08
CA LEU A 124 0.48 -6.44 1.05
C LEU A 124 1.04 -6.00 2.40
N TRP A 125 1.04 -4.69 2.67
CA TRP A 125 1.61 -4.15 3.90
C TRP A 125 0.55 -3.58 4.86
N ALA A 126 -0.20 -4.48 5.50
CA ALA A 126 -1.18 -4.11 6.51
C ALA A 126 -0.55 -3.38 7.72
N GLY A 127 0.75 -3.60 7.95
CA GLY A 127 1.51 -3.02 9.06
C GLY A 127 1.53 -1.49 9.08
N LEU A 128 1.52 -0.82 7.92
CA LEU A 128 1.54 0.64 7.86
C LEU A 128 0.31 1.26 8.55
N GLY A 129 -0.87 0.65 8.40
CA GLY A 129 -2.11 1.11 9.03
C GLY A 129 -2.16 0.93 10.56
N ARG A 130 -1.14 0.27 11.14
CA ARG A 130 -0.97 0.06 12.59
C ARG A 130 0.10 0.97 13.21
N VAL A 131 1.01 1.52 12.41
CA VAL A 131 2.13 2.35 12.87
C VAL A 131 1.66 3.52 13.75
N SER A 132 0.69 4.30 13.27
CA SER A 132 0.14 5.45 13.99
C SER A 132 -0.55 5.06 15.29
N HIS A 133 -1.29 3.95 15.29
CA HIS A 133 -2.02 3.47 16.45
C HIS A 133 -1.05 3.03 17.56
N ASP A 134 -0.10 2.18 17.20
CA ASP A 134 0.89 1.65 18.14
C ASP A 134 1.76 2.80 18.68
N ALA A 135 2.20 3.72 17.82
CA ALA A 135 3.00 4.88 18.22
C ALA A 135 2.23 5.85 19.13
N PHE A 136 0.96 6.12 18.85
CA PHE A 136 0.13 7.00 19.68
C PHE A 136 -0.11 6.39 21.06
N PHE A 137 -0.35 5.08 21.10
CA PHE A 137 -0.50 4.35 22.35
C PHE A 137 0.80 4.36 23.16
N GLU A 138 1.95 4.09 22.54
CA GLU A 138 3.26 4.17 23.20
C GLU A 138 3.56 5.57 23.74
N ALA A 139 3.25 6.62 22.98
CA ALA A 139 3.54 8.01 23.37
C ALA A 139 2.60 8.55 24.46
N THR A 140 1.35 8.06 24.54
CA THR A 140 0.31 8.72 25.36
C THR A 140 -0.42 7.79 26.33
N GLY A 141 -0.32 6.47 26.16
CA GLY A 141 -1.13 5.48 26.85
C GLY A 141 -2.62 5.49 26.44
N ARG A 142 -3.00 6.18 25.35
CA ARG A 142 -4.39 6.34 24.89
C ARG A 142 -4.58 5.73 23.50
N SER A 143 -5.83 5.40 23.16
CA SER A 143 -6.20 4.93 21.81
C SER A 143 -6.26 6.11 20.82
N LEU A 144 -5.68 5.88 19.64
CA LEU A 144 -5.72 6.81 18.51
C LEU A 144 -7.17 7.01 18.01
N GLU A 145 -7.96 5.94 17.92
CA GLU A 145 -9.36 5.97 17.48
C GLU A 145 -10.20 6.88 18.36
N ASN A 146 -10.00 6.81 19.69
CA ASN A 146 -10.69 7.70 20.62
C ASN A 146 -10.28 9.17 20.42
N ALA A 147 -9.00 9.43 20.15
CA ALA A 147 -8.53 10.78 19.85
C ALA A 147 -9.13 11.32 18.53
N LEU A 148 -9.13 10.51 17.47
CA LEU A 148 -9.75 10.85 16.18
C LEU A 148 -11.25 11.12 16.32
N LYS A 149 -11.96 10.28 17.10
CA LYS A 149 -13.39 10.44 17.35
C LYS A 149 -13.72 11.75 18.07
N VAL A 150 -12.91 12.17 19.04
CA VAL A 150 -13.06 13.46 19.72
C VAL A 150 -12.87 14.63 18.76
N LEU A 151 -11.97 14.49 17.79
CA LEU A 151 -11.74 15.48 16.72
C LEU A 151 -12.80 15.44 15.61
N GLY A 152 -13.77 14.51 15.66
CA GLY A 152 -14.76 14.31 14.61
C GLY A 152 -14.18 13.69 13.33
N CYS A 153 -12.98 13.12 13.38
CA CYS A 153 -12.34 12.45 12.25
C CYS A 153 -12.83 11.00 12.14
N VAL A 154 -13.19 10.58 10.93
CA VAL A 154 -13.55 9.18 10.62
C VAL A 154 -12.38 8.53 9.90
N ARG A 155 -11.95 7.37 10.41
CA ARG A 155 -10.85 6.60 9.82
C ARG A 155 -11.37 5.74 8.67
N VAL A 156 -10.61 5.70 7.58
CA VAL A 156 -10.82 4.75 6.48
C VAL A 156 -10.12 3.44 6.85
N THR A 157 -10.91 2.43 7.22
CA THR A 157 -10.45 1.11 7.72
C THR A 157 -10.44 0.01 6.67
N ASP A 158 -11.11 0.24 5.55
CA ASP A 158 -11.14 -0.65 4.41
C ASP A 158 -11.20 0.20 3.12
N ALA A 159 -11.14 -0.47 1.97
CA ALA A 159 -11.09 0.20 0.68
C ALA A 159 -12.49 0.56 0.10
N GLY A 160 -13.59 0.25 0.77
CA GLY A 160 -14.93 0.29 0.18
C GLY A 160 -15.66 1.65 0.23
N PRO A 161 -16.77 1.82 -0.54
CA PRO A 161 -17.03 1.23 -1.85
C PRO A 161 -16.32 2.01 -2.97
N PHE A 162 -15.91 1.28 -4.02
CA PHE A 162 -15.16 1.85 -5.15
C PHE A 162 -16.05 2.72 -6.02
N THR A 163 -15.48 3.82 -6.53
CA THR A 163 -16.12 4.67 -7.54
C THR A 163 -15.51 4.40 -8.90
N GLY A 164 -16.31 4.54 -9.96
CA GLY A 164 -15.87 4.39 -11.35
C GLY A 164 -16.49 3.20 -12.08
N ALA A 165 -16.00 2.96 -13.30
CA ALA A 165 -16.42 1.82 -14.12
C ALA A 165 -15.91 0.52 -13.52
N VAL A 166 -16.76 -0.51 -13.57
CA VAL A 166 -16.49 -1.87 -13.10
C VAL A 166 -16.43 -2.78 -14.32
N TRP A 167 -15.49 -3.72 -14.32
CA TRP A 167 -15.33 -4.76 -15.32
C TRP A 167 -14.95 -6.07 -14.63
N ASP A 168 -14.91 -7.14 -15.39
CA ASP A 168 -14.49 -8.45 -14.90
C ASP A 168 -12.98 -8.46 -14.61
N LEU A 169 -12.60 -8.58 -13.33
CA LEU A 169 -11.20 -8.60 -12.89
C LEU A 169 -10.47 -9.87 -13.33
N ASP A 170 -11.20 -10.96 -13.56
CA ASP A 170 -10.64 -12.23 -14.02
C ASP A 170 -10.42 -12.26 -15.54
N SER A 171 -10.87 -11.24 -16.28
CA SER A 171 -10.79 -11.23 -17.74
C SER A 171 -9.37 -10.92 -18.23
N PRO A 172 -8.70 -11.87 -18.93
CA PRO A 172 -7.40 -11.62 -19.58
C PRO A 172 -7.43 -10.44 -20.56
N LEU A 173 -8.57 -10.24 -21.23
CA LEU A 173 -8.76 -9.16 -22.19
C LEU A 173 -8.77 -7.80 -21.50
N GLU A 174 -9.49 -7.67 -20.38
CA GLU A 174 -9.50 -6.43 -19.61
C GLU A 174 -8.11 -6.14 -19.01
N ALA A 175 -7.40 -7.17 -18.56
CA ALA A 175 -6.01 -7.04 -18.08
C ALA A 175 -5.09 -6.54 -19.20
N ALA A 176 -5.11 -7.17 -20.38
CA ALA A 176 -4.31 -6.76 -21.53
C ALA A 176 -4.61 -5.33 -22.01
N VAL A 177 -5.88 -4.90 -21.97
CA VAL A 177 -6.28 -3.56 -22.44
C VAL A 177 -5.93 -2.47 -21.43
N ARG A 178 -6.08 -2.73 -20.13
CA ARG A 178 -5.98 -1.71 -19.08
C ARG A 178 -4.64 -1.67 -18.37
N LEU A 179 -3.95 -2.80 -18.35
CA LEU A 179 -2.66 -3.01 -17.71
C LEU A 179 -1.69 -3.67 -18.69
N PRO A 180 -1.50 -3.12 -19.92
CA PRO A 180 -0.75 -3.79 -20.97
C PRO A 180 0.68 -4.13 -20.57
N ARG A 181 1.34 -3.31 -19.76
CA ARG A 181 2.73 -3.55 -19.35
C ARG A 181 2.81 -4.64 -18.30
N LEU A 182 1.92 -4.64 -17.31
CA LEU A 182 1.82 -5.74 -16.34
C LEU A 182 1.44 -7.05 -17.02
N TRP A 183 0.54 -6.98 -18.01
CA TRP A 183 0.12 -8.13 -18.81
C TRP A 183 1.28 -8.72 -19.61
N GLU A 184 2.04 -7.90 -20.34
CA GLU A 184 3.23 -8.36 -21.07
C GLU A 184 4.26 -9.03 -20.14
N LEU A 185 4.45 -8.48 -18.94
CA LEU A 185 5.36 -9.05 -17.95
C LEU A 185 4.86 -10.39 -17.38
N SER A 186 3.55 -10.58 -17.21
CA SER A 186 2.99 -11.85 -16.72
C SER A 186 2.97 -12.93 -17.79
N GLN A 187 2.81 -12.58 -19.06
CA GLN A 187 2.79 -13.54 -20.19
C GLN A 187 4.17 -14.14 -20.51
N GLY A 188 5.26 -13.47 -20.14
CA GLY A 188 6.62 -14.03 -20.24
C GLY A 188 6.84 -15.30 -19.40
N LEU A 189 5.91 -15.65 -18.51
CA LEU A 189 5.91 -16.88 -17.72
C LEU A 189 5.40 -18.11 -18.48
N GLU A 190 4.46 -17.94 -19.44
CA GLU A 190 3.86 -19.08 -20.16
C GLU A 190 4.76 -19.62 -21.27
N GLU A 191 5.65 -18.81 -21.86
CA GLU A 191 6.59 -19.26 -22.90
C GLU A 191 7.87 -19.92 -22.34
N ALA A 192 8.11 -19.84 -21.02
CA ALA A 192 9.33 -20.32 -20.36
C ALA A 192 9.13 -21.61 -19.52
N ALA A 193 7.90 -22.13 -19.43
CA ALA A 193 7.54 -23.38 -18.75
C ALA A 193 7.36 -24.54 -19.76
#